data_AF-A0A238VQZ7-F1
#
_entry.id   AF-A0A238VQZ7-F1
#
_cell.length_a   1.000
_cell.length_b   1.000
_cell.length_c   1.000
_cell.angle_alpha   90.00
_cell.angle_beta   90.00
_cell.angle_gamma   90.00
#
_symmetry.space_group_name_H-M   'P 1'
#
loop_
_entity.id
_entity.type
_entity.pdbx_description
1 polymer ?
#
loop_
_entity_poly.entity_id
_entity_poly.type
_entity_poly.pdbx_seq_one_letter_code
_entity_poly.pdbx_strand_id
1 'polypeptide(L)'
;MMKSDLKSDGEYSGYYNSPYFYSYIGYFDRSATIEDVDRLMALQQKKDKTAFEKYICSGTIAPNINYYKDLKGTIAFRNNNLELAYETFSSMPKDFWEKNYSYKDYLNENPFTPKILQKDKERKFDYRFNKTEFIAKLIELKKQNTASSNLQLAHAYFNVSYLGNSWMMVAYDWTSGESYVDYVYGDNTEIEKTYQKGNYYSLTMAKMYYEKALKMSKNNNEKALASLMIFECNYYGHYASIVSAEEEEKNPFKAGKELMNFYSLYKTTPTFRKYNCPLLKAFIN
;
A
#
# COMPACT_ATOMS: atom_id res chain seq x y z
N MET A 1 33.85 23.14 -6.51
CA MET A 1 33.08 22.64 -5.35
C MET A 1 32.50 21.30 -5.74
N MET A 2 32.89 20.22 -5.07
CA MET A 2 32.33 18.89 -5.36
C MET A 2 30.88 18.85 -4.86
N LYS A 3 29.99 18.13 -5.56
CA LYS A 3 28.59 17.89 -5.13
C LYS A 3 28.47 17.19 -3.75
N SER A 4 29.58 16.85 -3.10
CA SER A 4 29.67 16.31 -1.74
C SER A 4 29.35 17.34 -0.66
N ASP A 5 29.48 18.63 -0.96
CA ASP A 5 29.50 19.68 0.07
C ASP A 5 28.09 20.25 0.38
N LEU A 6 27.04 19.69 -0.25
CA LEU A 6 25.64 20.13 -0.13
C LEU A 6 24.75 19.16 0.68
N LYS A 7 25.31 18.18 1.40
CA LYS A 7 24.51 17.03 1.91
C LYS A 7 24.51 16.82 3.42
N SER A 8 24.73 17.84 4.24
CA SER A 8 24.74 17.64 5.71
C SER A 8 23.47 18.05 6.44
N ASP A 9 22.64 18.97 5.96
CA ASP A 9 21.52 19.47 6.79
C ASP A 9 20.23 19.62 6.01
N GLY A 10 19.49 18.52 5.86
CA GLY A 10 18.04 18.58 5.64
C GLY A 10 17.56 19.39 4.44
N GLU A 11 18.39 19.62 3.42
CA GLU A 11 17.94 20.31 2.22
C GLU A 11 16.86 19.46 1.55
N TYR A 12 15.69 20.08 1.41
CA TYR A 12 14.50 19.49 0.86
C TYR A 12 14.51 19.65 -0.66
N SER A 13 14.14 18.61 -1.41
CA SER A 13 13.84 18.81 -2.83
C SER A 13 12.57 19.68 -2.93
N GLY A 14 12.66 20.78 -3.68
CA GLY A 14 11.56 21.75 -3.84
C GLY A 14 10.28 21.17 -4.47
N TYR A 15 10.31 19.93 -4.96
CA TYR A 15 9.16 19.28 -5.60
C TYR A 15 8.30 18.47 -4.60
N TYR A 16 8.86 17.97 -3.50
CA TYR A 16 8.14 17.08 -2.57
C TYR A 16 8.38 17.34 -1.08
N ASN A 17 9.12 18.39 -0.71
CA ASN A 17 9.50 18.64 0.68
C ASN A 17 9.99 17.35 1.38
N SER A 18 10.79 16.55 0.65
CA SER A 18 11.41 15.33 1.16
C SER A 18 12.93 15.50 1.26
N PRO A 19 13.58 15.03 2.35
CA PRO A 19 15.02 15.16 2.49
C PRO A 19 15.76 14.41 1.38
N TYR A 20 16.93 14.90 0.95
CA TYR A 20 17.74 14.21 -0.06
C TYR A 20 18.05 12.74 0.25
N PHE A 21 18.09 12.33 1.52
CA PHE A 21 18.30 10.91 1.85
C PHE A 21 17.14 10.01 1.39
N TYR A 22 15.95 10.58 1.21
CA TYR A 22 14.74 9.87 0.78
C TYR A 22 14.88 9.28 -0.62
N SER A 23 15.59 9.96 -1.52
CA SER A 23 15.84 9.40 -2.85
C SER A 23 16.71 8.15 -2.79
N TYR A 24 17.67 8.04 -1.85
CA TYR A 24 18.43 6.80 -1.68
C TYR A 24 17.62 5.69 -1.04
N ILE A 25 16.70 6.00 -0.11
CA ILE A 25 15.73 5.01 0.36
C ILE A 25 14.90 4.52 -0.83
N GLY A 26 14.45 5.42 -1.70
CA GLY A 26 13.76 5.08 -2.95
C GLY A 26 14.59 4.23 -3.91
N TYR A 27 15.92 4.37 -3.95
CA TYR A 27 16.79 3.47 -4.71
C TYR A 27 16.77 2.05 -4.13
N PHE A 28 16.98 1.91 -2.82
CA PHE A 28 16.97 0.61 -2.16
C PHE A 28 15.58 -0.03 -2.18
N ASP A 29 14.51 0.77 -2.12
CA ASP A 29 13.12 0.31 -2.21
C ASP A 29 12.83 -0.55 -3.44
N ARG A 30 13.48 -0.23 -4.56
CA ARG A 30 13.30 -0.95 -5.83
C ARG A 30 13.84 -2.37 -5.81
N SER A 31 14.95 -2.61 -5.12
CA SER A 31 15.75 -3.83 -5.38
C SER A 31 16.34 -4.49 -4.14
N ALA A 32 16.34 -3.83 -2.98
CA ALA A 32 16.94 -4.37 -1.78
C ALA A 32 16.14 -5.56 -1.25
N THR A 33 16.86 -6.61 -0.89
CA THR A 33 16.36 -7.70 -0.06
C THR A 33 16.37 -7.30 1.42
N ILE A 34 15.76 -8.13 2.29
CA ILE A 34 15.87 -7.93 3.75
C ILE A 34 17.33 -7.94 4.19
N GLU A 35 18.13 -8.84 3.63
CA GLU A 35 19.55 -9.01 3.92
C GLU A 35 20.37 -7.80 3.46
N ASP A 36 20.00 -7.18 2.32
CA ASP A 36 20.64 -5.93 1.87
C ASP A 36 20.39 -4.80 2.86
N VAL A 37 19.16 -4.66 3.35
CA VAL A 37 18.82 -3.63 4.34
C VAL A 37 19.54 -3.88 5.66
N ASP A 38 19.68 -5.14 6.09
CA ASP A 38 20.47 -5.49 7.28
C ASP A 38 21.95 -5.12 7.11
N ARG A 39 22.54 -5.35 5.93
CA ARG A 39 23.90 -4.90 5.61
C ARG A 39 24.03 -3.38 5.63
N LEU A 40 23.03 -2.64 5.12
CA LEU A 40 23.03 -1.18 5.14
C LEU A 40 22.95 -0.63 6.57
N MET A 41 22.10 -1.20 7.42
CA MET A 41 22.03 -0.82 8.83
C MET A 41 23.35 -1.12 9.56
N ALA A 42 23.95 -2.29 9.32
CA ALA A 42 25.24 -2.64 9.90
C ALA A 42 26.35 -1.66 9.47
N LEU A 43 26.41 -1.32 8.18
CA LEU A 43 27.35 -0.33 7.64
C LEU A 43 27.11 1.05 8.27
N GLN A 44 25.86 1.50 8.37
CA GLN A 44 25.50 2.77 9.00
C GLN A 44 26.02 2.83 10.45
N GLN A 45 25.76 1.79 11.25
CA GLN A 45 26.10 1.73 12.67
C GLN A 45 27.58 1.44 12.96
N LYS A 46 28.35 0.94 11.98
CA LYS A 46 29.77 0.63 12.14
C LYS A 46 30.55 1.85 12.62
N LYS A 47 31.21 1.76 13.78
CA LYS A 47 32.03 2.86 14.33
C LYS A 47 33.35 2.99 13.57
N ASP A 48 34.02 1.86 13.35
CA ASP A 48 35.35 1.82 12.74
C ASP A 48 35.27 1.59 11.23
N LYS A 49 34.71 2.58 10.52
CA LYS A 49 34.62 2.55 9.06
C LYS A 49 36.01 2.68 8.43
N THR A 50 36.30 1.84 7.42
CA THR A 50 37.48 1.99 6.55
C THR A 50 37.42 3.31 5.79
N ALA A 51 38.53 3.74 5.19
CA ALA A 51 38.55 4.96 4.36
C ALA A 51 37.53 4.88 3.22
N PHE A 52 37.41 3.71 2.57
CA PHE A 52 36.42 3.49 1.53
C PHE A 52 34.99 3.54 2.07
N GLU A 53 34.70 2.90 3.21
CA GLU A 53 33.38 2.95 3.85
C GLU A 53 32.99 4.39 4.24
N LYS A 54 33.93 5.17 4.79
CA LYS A 54 33.70 6.59 5.08
C LYS A 54 33.36 7.37 3.81
N TYR A 55 34.11 7.14 2.73
CA TYR A 55 33.89 7.79 1.45
C TYR A 55 32.50 7.47 0.89
N ILE A 56 32.13 6.18 0.80
CA ILE A 56 30.84 5.80 0.23
C ILE A 56 29.67 6.22 1.10
N CYS A 57 29.80 6.22 2.44
CA CYS A 57 28.71 6.64 3.34
C CYS A 57 28.49 8.16 3.36
N SER A 58 29.47 8.95 2.92
CA SER A 58 29.42 10.41 2.95
C SER A 58 28.31 10.95 2.05
N GLY A 59 27.19 11.33 2.65
CA GLY A 59 26.04 11.92 1.95
C GLY A 59 25.18 10.95 1.15
N THR A 60 25.28 9.63 1.41
CA THR A 60 24.47 8.57 0.76
C THR A 60 23.72 7.71 1.77
N ILE A 61 24.17 7.71 3.03
CA ILE A 61 23.57 6.94 4.12
C ILE A 61 22.64 7.86 4.93
N ALA A 62 21.44 7.36 5.21
CA ALA A 62 20.49 8.08 6.01
C ALA A 62 21.00 8.24 7.46
N PRO A 63 20.87 9.42 8.07
CA PRO A 63 21.45 9.70 9.39
C PRO A 63 20.75 8.93 10.52
N ASN A 64 19.47 8.57 10.33
CA ASN A 64 18.68 7.84 11.31
C ASN A 64 18.42 6.41 10.82
N ILE A 65 18.76 5.42 11.65
CA ILE A 65 18.56 4.00 11.31
C ILE A 65 17.09 3.65 11.04
N ASN A 66 16.16 4.40 11.62
CA ASN A 66 14.74 4.11 11.51
C ASN A 66 14.22 4.26 10.06
N TYR A 67 14.93 4.98 9.18
CA TYR A 67 14.59 4.99 7.74
C TYR A 67 14.85 3.63 7.09
N TYR A 68 15.94 2.95 7.44
CA TYR A 68 16.21 1.59 6.98
C TYR A 68 15.29 0.56 7.64
N LYS A 69 14.94 0.74 8.91
CA LYS A 69 13.93 -0.11 9.56
C LYS A 69 12.55 0.02 8.91
N ASP A 70 12.15 1.24 8.56
CA ASP A 70 10.89 1.46 7.84
C ASP A 70 10.91 0.75 6.47
N LEU A 71 12.03 0.82 5.75
CA LEU A 71 12.23 0.10 4.49
C LEU A 71 12.16 -1.42 4.69
N LYS A 72 12.91 -1.97 5.66
CA LYS A 72 12.90 -3.39 6.00
C LYS A 72 11.50 -3.88 6.34
N GLY A 73 10.77 -3.15 7.18
CA GLY A 73 9.40 -3.51 7.55
C GLY A 73 8.43 -3.44 6.36
N THR A 74 8.62 -2.46 5.46
CA THR A 74 7.81 -2.32 4.24
C THR A 74 8.08 -3.48 3.27
N ILE A 75 9.34 -3.87 3.05
CA ILE A 75 9.71 -5.06 2.25
C ILE A 75 9.13 -6.33 2.87
N ALA A 76 9.23 -6.48 4.20
CA ALA A 76 8.63 -7.63 4.90
C ALA A 76 7.11 -7.69 4.71
N PHE A 77 6.41 -6.54 4.79
CA PHE A 77 4.98 -6.45 4.55
C PHE A 77 4.61 -6.75 3.08
N ARG A 78 5.41 -6.28 2.11
CA ARG A 78 5.26 -6.63 0.68
C ARG A 78 5.37 -8.12 0.45
N ASN A 79 6.27 -8.78 1.16
CA ASN A 79 6.48 -10.23 1.12
C ASN A 79 5.48 -11.01 1.99
N ASN A 80 4.47 -10.34 2.56
CA ASN A 80 3.45 -10.93 3.43
C ASN A 80 4.02 -11.62 4.69
N ASN A 81 5.22 -11.22 5.12
CA ASN A 81 5.83 -11.60 6.39
C ASN A 81 5.43 -10.58 7.46
N LEU A 82 4.21 -10.76 8.01
CA LEU A 82 3.62 -9.82 8.96
C LEU A 82 4.37 -9.81 10.29
N GLU A 83 4.92 -10.94 10.69
CA GLU A 83 5.68 -11.11 11.93
C GLU A 83 6.96 -10.28 11.89
N LEU A 84 7.76 -10.39 10.81
CA LEU A 84 8.97 -9.58 10.64
C LEU A 84 8.64 -8.09 10.46
N ALA A 85 7.56 -7.76 9.75
CA ALA A 85 7.12 -6.38 9.61
C ALA A 85 6.76 -5.79 10.98
N TYR A 86 6.01 -6.52 11.80
CA TYR A 86 5.65 -6.11 13.15
C TYR A 86 6.87 -5.93 14.05
N GLU A 87 7.76 -6.92 14.10
CA GLU A 87 8.99 -6.84 14.89
C GLU A 87 9.82 -5.61 14.50
N THR A 88 10.00 -5.39 13.19
CA THR A 88 10.79 -4.28 12.69
C THR A 88 10.16 -2.93 13.05
N PHE A 89 8.89 -2.73 12.72
CA PHE A 89 8.18 -1.47 12.99
C PHE A 89 8.02 -1.19 14.50
N SER A 90 7.76 -2.22 15.30
CA SER A 90 7.62 -2.08 16.76
C SER A 90 8.93 -1.66 17.45
N SER A 91 10.08 -1.89 16.80
CA SER A 91 11.40 -1.46 17.30
C SER A 91 11.73 0.01 17.04
N MET A 92 10.83 0.76 16.39
CA MET A 92 10.98 2.17 16.04
C MET A 92 10.22 3.08 17.03
N PRO A 93 10.59 4.37 17.15
CA PRO A 93 9.79 5.34 17.91
C PRO A 93 8.35 5.40 17.38
N LYS A 94 7.35 5.38 18.29
CA LYS A 94 5.92 5.35 17.92
C LYS A 94 5.48 6.55 17.07
N ASP A 95 6.11 7.70 17.29
CA ASP A 95 5.83 8.96 16.61
C ASP A 95 6.63 9.14 15.31
N PHE A 96 7.40 8.13 14.88
CA PHE A 96 8.21 8.21 13.66
C PHE A 96 7.37 8.59 12.44
N TRP A 97 6.25 7.90 12.20
CA TRP A 97 5.38 8.16 11.04
C TRP A 97 4.56 9.46 11.17
N GLU A 98 4.37 10.00 12.37
CA GLU A 98 3.75 11.33 12.51
C GLU A 98 4.72 12.46 12.16
N LYS A 99 6.03 12.23 12.36
CA LYS A 99 7.08 13.25 12.24
C LYS A 99 7.88 13.20 10.94
N ASN A 100 7.78 12.13 10.18
CA ASN A 100 8.64 11.89 9.01
C ASN A 100 7.82 11.67 7.75
N TYR A 101 8.31 12.25 6.64
CA TYR A 101 7.68 12.20 5.32
C TYR A 101 6.21 12.66 5.32
N SER A 102 5.47 12.30 4.27
CA SER A 102 4.04 12.58 4.15
C SER A 102 3.16 11.55 4.87
N TYR A 103 3.71 10.68 5.72
CA TYR A 103 2.94 9.64 6.41
C TYR A 103 1.77 10.22 7.20
N LYS A 104 1.92 11.38 7.83
CA LYS A 104 0.82 12.08 8.52
C LYS A 104 -0.38 12.36 7.61
N ASP A 105 -0.14 12.58 6.33
CA ASP A 105 -1.17 12.93 5.34
C ASP A 105 -1.81 11.70 4.70
N TYR A 106 -1.19 10.51 4.83
CA TYR A 106 -1.67 9.25 4.23
C TYR A 106 -1.98 8.14 5.26
N LEU A 107 -1.61 8.30 6.52
CA LEU A 107 -1.95 7.40 7.64
C LEU A 107 -2.94 8.10 8.60
N ASN A 108 -3.93 8.79 7.99
CA ASN A 108 -4.89 9.66 8.67
C ASN A 108 -6.36 9.28 8.46
N GLU A 109 -6.64 8.24 7.68
CA GLU A 109 -7.97 7.68 7.44
C GLU A 109 -8.04 6.23 7.93
N ASN A 110 -9.25 5.74 8.22
CA ASN A 110 -9.42 4.35 8.67
C ASN A 110 -9.16 3.36 7.53
N PRO A 111 -8.07 2.55 7.59
CA PRO A 111 -7.74 1.64 6.50
C PRO A 111 -8.62 0.38 6.48
N PHE A 112 -9.49 0.18 7.47
CA PHE A 112 -10.42 -0.95 7.55
C PHE A 112 -11.82 -0.62 7.01
N THR A 113 -11.97 0.51 6.31
CA THR A 113 -13.21 0.92 5.65
C THR A 113 -12.95 1.16 4.16
N PRO A 114 -13.75 0.64 3.21
CA PRO A 114 -13.41 0.72 1.79
C PRO A 114 -13.51 2.16 1.26
N LYS A 115 -12.36 2.82 1.04
CA LYS A 115 -12.27 4.20 0.54
C LYS A 115 -13.07 4.39 -0.75
N ILE A 116 -12.99 3.43 -1.68
CA ILE A 116 -13.63 3.53 -3.00
C ILE A 116 -15.16 3.66 -2.93
N LEU A 117 -15.78 3.21 -1.85
CA LEU A 117 -17.22 3.32 -1.63
C LEU A 117 -17.61 4.59 -0.89
N GLN A 118 -16.66 5.40 -0.43
CA GLN A 118 -16.93 6.63 0.30
C GLN A 118 -17.00 7.81 -0.67
N LYS A 119 -18.00 8.68 -0.47
CA LYS A 119 -18.06 9.98 -1.13
C LYS A 119 -17.07 10.93 -0.45
N ASP A 120 -16.54 11.91 -1.16
CA ASP A 120 -15.57 12.86 -0.60
C ASP A 120 -16.05 13.53 0.70
N LYS A 121 -17.32 13.91 0.76
CA LYS A 121 -17.94 14.51 1.96
C LYS A 121 -18.07 13.55 3.16
N GLU A 122 -17.93 12.25 2.96
CA GLU A 122 -18.00 11.22 4.00
C GLU A 122 -16.62 10.85 4.54
N ARG A 123 -15.54 11.24 3.84
CA ARG A 123 -14.17 10.93 4.24
C ARG A 123 -13.81 11.71 5.51
N LYS A 124 -13.14 11.01 6.43
CA LYS A 124 -12.70 11.57 7.71
C LYS A 124 -11.21 11.32 7.87
N PHE A 125 -10.49 12.41 8.11
CA PHE A 125 -9.04 12.42 8.28
C PHE A 125 -8.64 12.54 9.76
N ASP A 126 -9.45 11.99 10.66
CA ASP A 126 -9.27 12.02 12.12
C ASP A 126 -8.74 10.69 12.68
N TYR A 127 -8.58 9.67 11.85
CA TYR A 127 -8.07 8.36 12.25
C TYR A 127 -6.55 8.30 12.08
N ARG A 128 -5.78 8.55 13.14
CA ARG A 128 -4.32 8.39 13.10
C ARG A 128 -3.94 6.95 13.45
N PHE A 129 -3.07 6.37 12.64
CA PHE A 129 -2.45 5.08 12.95
C PHE A 129 -1.00 5.08 12.51
N ASN A 130 -0.21 4.18 13.12
CA ASN A 130 1.15 3.89 12.66
C ASN A 130 1.25 2.50 12.02
N LYS A 131 2.35 2.24 11.31
CA LYS A 131 2.56 0.95 10.64
C LYS A 131 2.54 -0.23 11.63
N THR A 132 3.05 -0.04 12.86
CA THR A 132 3.05 -1.09 13.90
C THR A 132 1.64 -1.53 14.27
N GLU A 133 0.75 -0.58 14.59
CA GLU A 133 -0.64 -0.84 14.97
C GLU A 133 -1.43 -1.48 13.83
N PHE A 134 -1.20 -1.00 12.60
CA PHE A 134 -1.82 -1.57 11.41
C PHE A 134 -1.44 -3.05 11.23
N ILE A 135 -0.14 -3.38 11.26
CA ILE A 135 0.33 -4.76 11.10
C ILE A 135 -0.17 -5.65 12.26
N ALA A 136 -0.15 -5.15 13.50
CA ALA A 136 -0.69 -5.87 14.65
C ALA A 136 -2.16 -6.25 14.43
N LYS A 137 -2.96 -5.31 13.90
CA LYS A 137 -4.37 -5.56 13.58
C LYS A 137 -4.54 -6.59 12.47
N LEU A 138 -3.70 -6.58 11.43
CA LEU A 138 -3.73 -7.61 10.39
C LEU A 138 -3.45 -9.01 10.96
N ILE A 139 -2.45 -9.13 11.85
CA ILE A 139 -2.12 -10.40 12.52
C ILE A 139 -3.32 -10.90 13.35
N GLU A 140 -3.94 -10.02 14.14
CA GLU A 140 -5.13 -10.33 14.94
C GLU A 140 -6.29 -10.83 14.05
N LEU A 141 -6.64 -10.08 12.99
CA LEU A 141 -7.74 -10.42 12.09
C LEU A 141 -7.49 -11.73 11.35
N LYS A 142 -6.23 -11.99 10.95
CA LYS A 142 -5.81 -13.23 10.28
C LYS A 142 -5.94 -14.43 11.22
N LYS A 143 -5.63 -14.25 12.51
CA LYS A 143 -5.83 -15.27 13.55
C LYS A 143 -7.31 -15.55 13.82
N GLN A 144 -8.15 -14.52 13.87
CA GLN A 144 -9.59 -14.67 14.09
C GLN A 144 -10.27 -15.43 12.96
N ASN A 145 -9.88 -15.14 11.71
CA ASN A 145 -10.35 -15.84 10.52
C ASN A 145 -11.88 -16.03 10.43
N THR A 146 -12.67 -15.02 10.79
CA THR A 146 -14.13 -15.02 10.64
C THR A 146 -14.54 -14.31 9.35
N ALA A 147 -15.81 -14.39 8.95
CA ALA A 147 -16.28 -13.63 7.79
C ALA A 147 -16.01 -12.11 7.94
N SER A 148 -16.32 -11.56 9.12
CA SER A 148 -16.07 -10.15 9.44
C SER A 148 -14.58 -9.81 9.49
N SER A 149 -13.73 -10.68 10.05
CA SER A 149 -12.29 -10.40 10.09
C SER A 149 -11.64 -10.48 8.72
N ASN A 150 -12.07 -11.42 7.86
CA ASN A 150 -11.62 -11.47 6.46
C ASN A 150 -12.14 -10.27 5.66
N LEU A 151 -13.35 -9.77 5.95
CA LEU A 151 -13.86 -8.55 5.32
C LEU A 151 -13.02 -7.32 5.68
N GLN A 152 -12.62 -7.18 6.96
CA GLN A 152 -11.72 -6.11 7.40
C GLN A 152 -10.31 -6.25 6.82
N LEU A 153 -9.76 -7.48 6.74
CA LEU A 153 -8.50 -7.74 6.03
C LEU A 153 -8.59 -7.30 4.57
N ALA A 154 -9.69 -7.62 3.89
CA ALA A 154 -9.90 -7.22 2.51
C ALA A 154 -9.93 -5.69 2.36
N HIS A 155 -10.61 -4.96 3.25
CA HIS A 155 -10.58 -3.50 3.29
C HIS A 155 -9.16 -2.95 3.48
N ALA A 156 -8.40 -3.53 4.41
CA ALA A 156 -7.03 -3.13 4.66
C ALA A 156 -6.12 -3.32 3.44
N TYR A 157 -6.17 -4.51 2.81
CA TYR A 157 -5.39 -4.76 1.59
C TYR A 157 -5.83 -3.90 0.41
N PHE A 158 -7.12 -3.57 0.31
CA PHE A 158 -7.61 -2.61 -0.68
C PHE A 158 -7.02 -1.22 -0.43
N ASN A 159 -7.04 -0.76 0.83
CA ASN A 159 -6.62 0.60 1.16
C ASN A 159 -5.10 0.82 1.15
N VAL A 160 -4.29 -0.23 1.16
CA VAL A 160 -2.85 -0.13 0.92
C VAL A 160 -2.46 -0.28 -0.56
N SER A 161 -3.45 -0.49 -1.45
CA SER A 161 -3.24 -0.47 -2.90
C SER A 161 -3.05 0.95 -3.44
N TYR A 162 -2.70 1.04 -4.72
CA TYR A 162 -2.65 2.29 -5.49
C TYR A 162 -3.93 3.13 -5.40
N LEU A 163 -5.10 2.49 -5.28
CA LEU A 163 -6.39 3.17 -5.21
C LEU A 163 -6.75 3.62 -3.78
N GLY A 164 -6.05 3.08 -2.79
CA GLY A 164 -6.36 3.19 -1.39
C GLY A 164 -6.01 4.53 -0.76
N ASN A 165 -6.28 4.67 0.54
CA ASN A 165 -5.94 5.86 1.32
C ASN A 165 -4.65 5.67 2.14
N SER A 166 -4.08 4.48 2.16
CA SER A 166 -2.93 4.10 2.98
C SER A 166 -1.84 3.42 2.15
N TRP A 167 -1.65 3.85 0.89
CA TRP A 167 -0.65 3.33 -0.04
C TRP A 167 0.78 3.39 0.52
N MET A 168 1.06 4.38 1.39
CA MET A 168 2.34 4.54 2.08
C MET A 168 2.69 3.41 3.07
N MET A 169 1.77 2.48 3.32
CA MET A 169 2.10 1.20 3.97
C MET A 169 2.96 0.29 3.07
N VAL A 170 2.83 0.44 1.75
CA VAL A 170 3.40 -0.46 0.74
C VAL A 170 4.40 0.25 -0.16
N ALA A 171 4.26 1.52 -0.50
CA ALA A 171 5.14 2.21 -1.43
C ALA A 171 5.68 3.54 -0.88
N TYR A 172 6.81 4.00 -1.43
CA TYR A 172 7.43 5.29 -1.10
C TYR A 172 7.10 6.39 -2.12
N ASP A 173 6.55 5.99 -3.27
CA ASP A 173 5.91 6.85 -4.25
C ASP A 173 4.51 6.31 -4.55
N TRP A 174 3.57 7.19 -4.87
CA TRP A 174 2.22 6.78 -5.23
C TRP A 174 2.23 6.18 -6.64
N THR A 175 2.93 6.81 -7.59
CA THR A 175 2.89 6.42 -9.01
C THR A 175 4.31 6.35 -9.59
N SER A 176 4.77 5.16 -9.97
CA SER A 176 5.98 5.05 -10.79
C SER A 176 5.75 5.53 -12.23
N GLY A 177 6.79 6.06 -12.85
CA GLY A 177 6.81 6.52 -14.24
C GLY A 177 6.90 8.04 -14.41
N GLU A 178 6.58 8.81 -13.36
CA GLU A 178 6.61 10.28 -13.38
C GLU A 178 7.32 10.89 -12.16
N SER A 179 7.89 10.07 -11.27
CA SER A 179 8.52 10.56 -10.06
C SER A 179 9.95 11.07 -10.29
N TYR A 180 10.41 11.97 -9.41
CA TYR A 180 11.83 12.35 -9.38
C TYR A 180 12.73 11.14 -9.12
N VAL A 181 12.26 10.18 -8.34
CA VAL A 181 13.00 8.96 -8.01
C VAL A 181 13.14 8.08 -9.25
N ASP A 182 12.14 8.01 -10.15
CA ASP A 182 12.23 7.34 -11.46
C ASP A 182 13.12 8.10 -12.44
N TYR A 183 13.07 9.43 -12.46
CA TYR A 183 14.00 10.22 -13.25
C TYR A 183 15.47 9.91 -12.91
N VAL A 184 15.78 9.69 -11.62
CA VAL A 184 17.14 9.42 -11.17
C VAL A 184 17.56 7.96 -11.34
N TYR A 185 16.66 7.00 -11.09
CA TYR A 185 17.03 5.58 -10.98
C TYR A 185 16.31 4.64 -11.95
N GLY A 186 15.46 5.18 -12.82
CA GLY A 186 14.65 4.41 -13.77
C GLY A 186 13.28 4.01 -13.21
N ASP A 187 12.38 3.70 -14.15
CA ASP A 187 11.01 3.25 -13.88
C ASP A 187 10.98 1.98 -13.02
N ASN A 188 10.15 2.00 -11.96
CA ASN A 188 9.94 0.87 -11.05
C ASN A 188 8.62 0.10 -11.29
N THR A 189 7.81 0.50 -12.27
CA THR A 189 6.43 0.03 -12.47
C THR A 189 6.32 -1.50 -12.49
N GLU A 190 7.21 -2.20 -13.19
CA GLU A 190 7.19 -3.67 -13.29
C GLU A 190 7.46 -4.37 -11.95
N ILE A 191 8.29 -3.79 -11.10
CA ILE A 191 8.57 -4.30 -9.76
C ILE A 191 7.36 -4.04 -8.86
N GLU A 192 6.76 -2.86 -8.93
CA GLU A 192 5.57 -2.49 -8.14
C GLU A 192 4.36 -3.38 -8.45
N LYS A 193 4.22 -3.82 -9.71
CA LYS A 193 3.25 -4.85 -10.10
C LYS A 193 3.42 -6.20 -9.38
N THR A 194 4.58 -6.46 -8.76
CA THR A 194 4.80 -7.66 -7.95
C THR A 194 4.48 -7.48 -6.46
N TYR A 195 4.36 -6.23 -5.98
CA TYR A 195 4.16 -5.93 -4.56
C TYR A 195 2.94 -6.64 -4.01
N GLN A 196 3.14 -7.37 -2.90
CA GLN A 196 2.07 -8.15 -2.25
C GLN A 196 1.35 -9.09 -3.21
N LYS A 197 2.11 -9.80 -4.07
CA LYS A 197 1.57 -10.69 -5.10
C LYS A 197 0.68 -9.94 -6.10
N GLY A 198 1.07 -8.72 -6.44
CA GLY A 198 0.33 -7.82 -7.33
C GLY A 198 -0.89 -7.15 -6.71
N ASN A 199 -1.00 -7.11 -5.38
CA ASN A 199 -2.10 -6.42 -4.72
C ASN A 199 -2.08 -4.91 -4.97
N TYR A 200 -0.89 -4.31 -5.12
CA TYR A 200 -0.77 -2.86 -5.22
C TYR A 200 -1.55 -2.28 -6.42
N TYR A 201 -1.47 -2.92 -7.58
CA TYR A 201 -2.23 -2.51 -8.77
C TYR A 201 -3.44 -3.40 -9.07
N SER A 202 -3.32 -4.72 -8.88
CA SER A 202 -4.35 -5.69 -9.30
C SER A 202 -5.22 -6.20 -8.16
N LEU A 203 -5.08 -5.67 -6.94
CA LEU A 203 -5.95 -5.94 -5.79
C LEU A 203 -6.08 -7.44 -5.42
N THR A 204 -5.07 -8.24 -5.75
CA THR A 204 -5.10 -9.71 -5.63
C THR A 204 -5.35 -10.19 -4.19
N MET A 205 -4.69 -9.57 -3.20
CA MET A 205 -4.88 -9.92 -1.79
C MET A 205 -6.23 -9.45 -1.27
N ALA A 206 -6.64 -8.22 -1.62
CA ALA A 206 -7.96 -7.70 -1.25
C ALA A 206 -9.08 -8.62 -1.76
N LYS A 207 -9.05 -8.97 -3.05
CA LYS A 207 -10.00 -9.90 -3.68
C LYS A 207 -10.04 -11.25 -2.98
N MET A 208 -8.88 -11.85 -2.72
CA MET A 208 -8.78 -13.15 -2.03
C MET A 208 -9.52 -13.12 -0.68
N TYR A 209 -9.34 -12.06 0.10
CA TYR A 209 -10.01 -11.92 1.40
C TYR A 209 -11.51 -11.60 1.28
N TYR A 210 -11.94 -10.83 0.27
CA TYR A 210 -13.37 -10.63 0.00
C TYR A 210 -14.06 -11.93 -0.41
N GLU A 211 -13.45 -12.73 -1.29
CA GLU A 211 -13.98 -14.04 -1.71
C GLU A 211 -14.10 -14.99 -0.50
N LYS A 212 -13.10 -14.97 0.38
CA LYS A 212 -13.11 -15.73 1.63
C LYS A 212 -14.23 -15.25 2.57
N ALA A 213 -14.39 -13.95 2.75
CA ALA A 213 -15.48 -13.37 3.54
C ALA A 213 -16.86 -13.75 2.97
N LEU A 214 -17.03 -13.66 1.65
CA LEU A 214 -18.26 -14.04 0.94
C LEU A 214 -18.62 -15.51 1.17
N LYS A 215 -17.64 -16.41 1.09
CA LYS A 215 -17.80 -17.85 1.30
C LYS A 215 -18.17 -18.17 2.75
N MET A 216 -17.56 -17.49 3.72
CA MET A 216 -17.73 -17.78 5.15
C MET A 216 -18.95 -17.12 5.78
N SER A 217 -19.40 -15.99 5.23
CA SER A 217 -20.49 -15.23 5.83
C SER A 217 -21.82 -15.97 5.74
N LYS A 218 -22.65 -15.81 6.78
CA LYS A 218 -24.08 -16.13 6.77
C LYS A 218 -24.95 -14.86 6.70
N ASN A 219 -24.33 -13.70 6.84
CA ASN A 219 -25.00 -12.40 6.85
C ASN A 219 -25.09 -11.86 5.43
N ASN A 220 -26.30 -11.73 4.91
CA ASN A 220 -26.50 -11.22 3.54
C ASN A 220 -25.96 -9.81 3.34
N ASN A 221 -25.91 -8.96 4.38
CA ASN A 221 -25.33 -7.62 4.27
C ASN A 221 -23.81 -7.65 4.09
N GLU A 222 -23.11 -8.56 4.78
CA GLU A 222 -21.67 -8.78 4.58
C GLU A 222 -21.40 -9.38 3.20
N LYS A 223 -22.21 -10.36 2.77
CA LYS A 223 -22.11 -10.92 1.42
C LYS A 223 -22.33 -9.87 0.34
N ALA A 224 -23.31 -8.98 0.52
CA ALA A 224 -23.54 -7.86 -0.39
C ALA A 224 -22.30 -6.99 -0.53
N LEU A 225 -21.67 -6.63 0.60
CA LEU A 225 -20.47 -5.79 0.60
C LEU A 225 -19.28 -6.50 -0.03
N ALA A 226 -19.07 -7.78 0.30
CA ALA A 226 -17.99 -8.56 -0.29
C ALA A 226 -18.19 -8.74 -1.80
N SER A 227 -19.41 -9.02 -2.27
CA SER A 227 -19.72 -9.13 -3.69
C SER A 227 -19.48 -7.82 -4.46
N LEU A 228 -19.91 -6.69 -3.90
CA LEU A 228 -19.63 -5.38 -4.49
C LEU A 228 -18.12 -5.12 -4.58
N MET A 229 -17.38 -5.38 -3.51
CA MET A 229 -15.93 -5.16 -3.50
C MET A 229 -15.14 -6.14 -4.37
N ILE A 230 -15.63 -7.37 -4.59
CA ILE A 230 -15.05 -8.30 -5.58
C ILE A 230 -15.22 -7.73 -6.99
N PHE A 231 -16.39 -7.15 -7.29
CA PHE A 231 -16.59 -6.43 -8.55
C PHE A 231 -15.58 -5.29 -8.70
N GLU A 232 -15.42 -4.43 -7.68
CA GLU A 232 -14.44 -3.33 -7.73
C GLU A 232 -13.02 -3.87 -7.97
N CYS A 233 -12.62 -4.94 -7.26
CA CYS A 233 -11.31 -5.55 -7.45
C CYS A 233 -11.09 -6.08 -8.87
N ASN A 234 -12.12 -6.73 -9.44
CA ASN A 234 -12.05 -7.24 -10.80
C ASN A 234 -11.99 -6.11 -11.83
N TYR A 235 -12.80 -5.06 -11.64
CA TYR A 235 -12.86 -3.91 -12.54
C TYR A 235 -11.52 -3.20 -12.60
N TYR A 236 -11.00 -2.73 -11.47
CA TYR A 236 -9.72 -2.03 -11.45
C TYR A 236 -8.54 -2.96 -11.78
N GLY A 237 -8.60 -4.22 -11.38
CA GLY A 237 -7.56 -5.19 -11.71
C GLY A 237 -7.45 -5.46 -13.22
N HIS A 238 -8.58 -5.44 -13.95
CA HIS A 238 -8.61 -5.56 -15.42
C HIS A 238 -7.93 -4.37 -16.09
N TYR A 239 -8.26 -3.16 -15.63
CA TYR A 239 -7.70 -1.93 -16.20
C TYR A 239 -6.26 -1.63 -15.79
N ALA A 240 -5.79 -2.19 -14.68
CA ALA A 240 -4.38 -2.09 -14.29
C ALA A 240 -3.41 -2.75 -15.29
N SER A 241 -3.90 -3.70 -16.11
CA SER A 241 -3.11 -4.37 -17.15
C SER A 241 -3.27 -3.79 -18.55
N ILE A 242 -4.24 -2.91 -18.78
CA ILE A 242 -4.52 -2.35 -20.10
C ILE A 242 -3.64 -1.12 -20.34
N VAL A 243 -2.92 -1.10 -21.46
CA VAL A 243 -1.98 -0.02 -21.79
C VAL A 243 -2.47 0.89 -22.91
N SER A 244 -3.63 0.60 -23.52
CA SER A 244 -4.18 1.43 -24.60
C SER A 244 -5.71 1.32 -24.75
N ALA A 245 -6.33 2.36 -25.34
CA ALA A 245 -7.75 2.36 -25.67
C ALA A 245 -8.12 1.27 -26.68
N GLU A 246 -7.23 0.94 -27.63
CA GLU A 246 -7.44 -0.15 -28.59
C GLU A 246 -7.50 -1.53 -27.90
N GLU A 247 -6.66 -1.74 -26.89
CA GLU A 247 -6.69 -2.97 -26.09
C GLU A 247 -7.96 -3.05 -25.24
N GLU A 248 -8.42 -1.93 -24.67
CA GLU A 248 -9.70 -1.85 -23.98
C GLU A 248 -10.87 -2.21 -24.90
N GLU A 249 -10.94 -1.65 -26.11
CA GLU A 249 -11.99 -1.94 -27.07
C GLU A 249 -12.04 -3.43 -27.45
N LYS A 250 -10.88 -4.08 -27.58
CA LYS A 250 -10.77 -5.51 -27.91
C LYS A 250 -11.06 -6.42 -26.72
N ASN A 251 -10.84 -5.94 -25.49
CA ASN A 251 -11.00 -6.70 -24.26
C ASN A 251 -11.78 -5.89 -23.21
N PRO A 252 -13.08 -5.60 -23.45
CA PRO A 252 -13.88 -4.84 -22.50
C PRO A 252 -14.10 -5.64 -21.22
N PHE A 253 -14.13 -4.95 -20.08
CA PHE A 253 -14.40 -5.59 -18.79
C PHE A 253 -15.78 -6.27 -18.78
N LYS A 254 -15.83 -7.50 -18.25
CA LYS A 254 -17.07 -8.26 -18.08
C LYS A 254 -17.32 -8.51 -16.59
N ALA A 255 -18.44 -8.04 -16.08
CA ALA A 255 -18.77 -8.23 -14.68
C ALA A 255 -19.03 -9.71 -14.34
N GLY A 256 -18.57 -10.10 -13.15
CA GLY A 256 -18.79 -11.43 -12.61
C GLY A 256 -20.19 -11.60 -11.99
N LYS A 257 -20.48 -12.85 -11.59
CA LYS A 257 -21.72 -13.22 -10.89
C LYS A 257 -21.94 -12.47 -9.57
N GLU A 258 -20.88 -11.94 -8.98
CA GLU A 258 -20.91 -11.19 -7.74
C GLU A 258 -21.75 -9.91 -7.91
N LEU A 259 -21.61 -9.21 -9.03
CA LEU A 259 -22.44 -8.04 -9.34
C LEU A 259 -23.89 -8.44 -9.59
N MET A 260 -24.12 -9.53 -10.34
CA MET A 260 -25.48 -10.06 -10.55
C MET A 260 -26.15 -10.43 -9.22
N ASN A 261 -25.42 -11.08 -8.30
CA ASN A 261 -25.90 -11.42 -6.96
C ASN A 261 -26.19 -10.17 -6.11
N PHE A 262 -25.37 -9.12 -6.24
CA PHE A 262 -25.61 -7.84 -5.60
C PHE A 262 -26.98 -7.25 -5.98
N TYR A 263 -27.33 -7.27 -7.27
CA TYR A 263 -28.61 -6.75 -7.77
C TYR A 263 -29.80 -7.72 -7.67
N SER A 264 -29.58 -9.01 -7.39
CA SER A 264 -30.64 -10.02 -7.26
C SER A 264 -30.83 -10.48 -5.83
N LEU A 265 -29.85 -11.22 -5.29
CA LEU A 265 -29.91 -11.87 -3.97
C LEU A 265 -29.82 -10.87 -2.81
N TYR A 266 -29.12 -9.76 -3.00
CA TYR A 266 -28.79 -8.82 -1.92
C TYR A 266 -29.53 -7.48 -1.98
N LYS A 267 -30.52 -7.34 -2.88
CA LYS A 267 -31.26 -6.09 -3.13
C LYS A 267 -31.97 -5.47 -1.91
N THR A 268 -32.23 -6.25 -0.86
CA THR A 268 -32.92 -5.78 0.34
C THR A 268 -31.98 -5.32 1.45
N THR A 269 -30.67 -5.55 1.31
CA THR A 269 -29.66 -5.28 2.34
C THR A 269 -29.37 -3.79 2.50
N PRO A 270 -28.97 -3.33 3.71
CA PRO A 270 -28.46 -1.98 3.90
C PRO A 270 -27.33 -1.58 2.95
N THR A 271 -26.37 -2.47 2.70
CA THR A 271 -25.28 -2.26 1.74
C THR A 271 -25.83 -1.95 0.35
N PHE A 272 -26.78 -2.73 -0.16
CA PHE A 272 -27.38 -2.48 -1.47
C PHE A 272 -28.07 -1.11 -1.51
N ARG A 273 -28.88 -0.78 -0.49
CA ARG A 273 -29.56 0.53 -0.44
C ARG A 273 -28.58 1.70 -0.45
N LYS A 274 -27.42 1.55 0.20
CA LYS A 274 -26.41 2.59 0.26
C LYS A 274 -25.63 2.76 -1.05
N TYR A 275 -25.29 1.66 -1.73
CA TYR A 275 -24.29 1.67 -2.79
C TYR A 275 -24.80 1.31 -4.19
N ASN A 276 -26.07 0.94 -4.35
CA ASN A 276 -26.61 0.76 -5.70
C ASN A 276 -26.51 2.09 -6.49
N CYS A 277 -26.06 2.01 -7.75
CA CYS A 277 -26.07 3.16 -8.65
C CYS A 277 -26.35 2.72 -10.11
N PRO A 278 -26.82 3.62 -10.99
CA PRO A 278 -27.11 3.27 -12.38
C PRO A 278 -25.88 2.79 -13.17
N LEU A 279 -24.70 3.35 -12.92
CA LEU A 279 -23.45 2.98 -13.62
C LEU A 279 -23.07 1.52 -13.35
N LEU A 280 -23.16 1.07 -12.09
CA LEU A 280 -22.93 -0.32 -11.73
C LEU A 280 -23.94 -1.26 -12.42
N LYS A 281 -25.20 -0.83 -12.59
CA LYS A 281 -26.23 -1.65 -13.25
C LYS A 281 -25.94 -1.86 -14.75
N ALA A 282 -25.24 -0.95 -15.40
CA ALA A 282 -24.91 -1.05 -16.82
C ALA A 282 -24.07 -2.29 -17.17
N PHE A 283 -23.31 -2.82 -16.21
CA PHE A 283 -22.49 -4.02 -16.37
C PHE A 283 -23.26 -5.36 -16.30
N ILE A 284 -24.57 -5.34 -16.09
CA ILE A 284 -25.41 -6.55 -15.97
C ILE A 284 -26.17 -6.86 -17.28
N ASN A 285 -25.99 -6.06 -18.33
CA ASN A 285 -26.70 -6.20 -19.60
C ASN A 285 -26.03 -7.21 -20.55
#